data_AF-A0AAN8GEV3-F1
#
_entry.id   AF-A0AAN8GEV3-F1
#
_cell.length_a   1.000
_cell.length_b   1.000
_cell.length_c   1.000
_cell.angle_alpha   90.00
_cell.angle_beta   90.00
_cell.angle_gamma   90.00
#
_symmetry.space_group_name_H-M   'P 1'
#
loop_
_entity.id
_entity.type
_entity.pdbx_description
1 polymer ?
#
loop_
_entity_poly.entity_id
_entity_poly.type
_entity_poly.pdbx_seq_one_letter_code
_entity_poly.pdbx_strand_id
1 'polypeptide(L)'
;MFSVLIGALVSGQLSDRFGRKPVLIISLAGMGVFSLATVFSTTFLQFNILRAIVGIFTGALSAVFGVYLIENIPKHHRMWINTIVTWSPNFIIYPIIAYFCYDWRNLALFSFIISLITIVNLLCLHESPRWLIHHGRIEEARRVLGLIRHLNGKTCEKEAAEIEQMLRFEQEAFEAKLKKRKHYTFHHLVCTWKYFRWTITLCSGLIFVSLVNYGLLFNMEKLSGSLYWNNILFGVSSPPFRRVTSFLEMAFSRLYDGL
;
A
#
# COMPACT_ATOMS: atom_id res chain seq x y z
N MET A 1 -5.45 -16.79 -3.08
CA MET A 1 -5.45 -15.56 -3.92
C MET A 1 -6.84 -14.94 -4.06
N PHE A 2 -7.90 -15.74 -4.25
CA PHE A 2 -9.28 -15.21 -4.31
C PHE A 2 -9.68 -14.41 -3.05
N SER A 3 -9.23 -14.85 -1.87
CA SER A 3 -9.41 -14.11 -0.62
C SER A 3 -8.82 -12.69 -0.63
N VAL A 4 -7.61 -12.54 -1.16
CA VAL A 4 -6.90 -11.25 -1.26
C VAL A 4 -7.67 -10.29 -2.17
N LEU A 5 -8.20 -10.80 -3.29
CA LEU A 5 -9.02 -10.03 -4.22
C LEU A 5 -10.28 -9.47 -3.52
N ILE A 6 -11.01 -10.33 -2.79
CA ILE A 6 -12.20 -9.92 -2.05
C ILE A 6 -11.85 -8.84 -1.02
N GLY A 7 -10.77 -9.06 -0.25
CA GLY A 7 -10.30 -8.10 0.75
C GLY A 7 -9.95 -6.74 0.16
N ALA A 8 -9.22 -6.71 -0.95
CA ALA A 8 -8.84 -5.47 -1.62
C ALA A 8 -10.05 -4.69 -2.16
N LEU A 9 -11.03 -5.39 -2.75
CA LEU A 9 -12.24 -4.75 -3.30
C LEU A 9 -13.11 -4.11 -2.22
N VAL A 10 -13.34 -4.81 -1.11
CA VAL A 10 -14.23 -4.34 -0.03
C VAL A 10 -13.55 -3.23 0.77
N SER A 11 -12.27 -3.39 1.10
CA SER A 11 -11.52 -2.45 1.93
C SER A 11 -11.34 -1.08 1.31
N GLY A 12 -11.20 -0.98 -0.02
CA GLY A 12 -11.07 0.30 -0.71
C GLY A 12 -12.27 1.21 -0.45
N GLN A 13 -13.48 0.68 -0.64
CA GLN A 13 -14.72 1.41 -0.35
C GLN A 13 -14.88 1.71 1.14
N LEU A 14 -14.52 0.75 2.00
CA LEU A 14 -14.61 0.92 3.44
C LEU A 14 -13.68 2.03 3.95
N SER A 15 -12.44 2.08 3.43
CA SER A 15 -11.42 3.08 3.76
C SER A 15 -11.82 4.48 3.31
N ASP A 16 -12.46 4.61 2.15
CA ASP A 16 -12.95 5.90 1.70
C ASP A 16 -14.09 6.41 2.58
N ARG A 17 -14.95 5.53 3.11
CA ARG A 17 -16.10 5.90 3.94
C ARG A 17 -15.76 6.12 5.42
N PHE A 18 -14.96 5.25 6.03
CA PHE A 18 -14.71 5.25 7.47
C PHE A 18 -13.36 5.85 7.87
N GLY A 19 -12.47 6.11 6.90
CA GLY A 19 -11.11 6.54 7.15
C GLY A 19 -10.10 5.43 6.95
N ARG A 20 -8.85 5.80 6.74
CA ARG A 20 -7.78 4.90 6.31
C ARG A 20 -7.22 4.22 7.54
N LYS A 21 -6.96 4.98 8.62
CA LYS A 21 -6.45 4.48 9.90
C LYS A 21 -7.32 3.36 10.52
N PRO A 22 -8.65 3.52 10.72
CA PRO A 22 -9.45 2.47 11.36
C PRO A 22 -9.48 1.18 10.54
N VAL A 23 -9.58 1.28 9.20
CA VAL A 23 -9.58 0.10 8.33
C VAL A 23 -8.22 -0.61 8.36
N LEU A 24 -7.11 0.13 8.43
CA LEU A 24 -5.78 -0.45 8.63
C LEU A 24 -5.66 -1.19 9.98
N ILE A 25 -6.16 -0.60 11.07
CA ILE A 25 -6.15 -1.23 12.40
C ILE A 25 -6.97 -2.52 12.40
N ILE A 26 -8.19 -2.50 11.86
CA ILE A 26 -9.06 -3.68 11.77
C ILE A 26 -8.39 -4.77 10.93
N SER A 27 -7.75 -4.38 9.82
CA SER A 27 -7.06 -5.32 8.94
C SER A 27 -5.86 -5.96 9.63
N LEU A 28 -5.06 -5.19 10.35
CA LEU A 28 -3.93 -5.72 11.13
C LEU A 28 -4.38 -6.61 12.28
N ALA A 29 -5.43 -6.20 13.01
CA ALA A 29 -5.98 -6.97 14.11
C ALA A 29 -6.53 -8.31 13.62
N GLY A 30 -7.32 -8.30 12.53
CA GLY A 30 -7.80 -9.51 11.88
C GLY A 30 -6.64 -10.41 11.41
N MET A 31 -5.67 -9.84 10.70
CA MET A 31 -4.49 -10.59 10.24
C MET A 31 -3.75 -11.26 11.41
N GLY A 32 -3.52 -10.54 12.50
CA GLY A 32 -2.85 -11.05 13.70
C GLY A 32 -3.64 -12.18 14.36
N VAL A 33 -4.91 -11.94 14.69
CA VAL A 33 -5.77 -12.91 15.40
C VAL A 33 -5.93 -14.20 14.60
N PHE A 34 -6.17 -14.12 13.29
CA PHE A 34 -6.32 -15.31 12.46
C PHE A 34 -4.98 -15.99 12.15
N SER A 35 -3.87 -15.25 12.12
CA SER A 35 -2.52 -15.85 12.06
C SER A 35 -2.22 -16.67 13.32
N LEU A 36 -2.56 -16.15 14.50
CA LEU A 36 -2.45 -16.88 15.76
C LEU A 36 -3.37 -18.11 15.78
N ALA A 37 -4.61 -17.98 15.34
CA ALA A 37 -5.54 -19.11 15.23
C ALA A 37 -5.00 -20.23 14.30
N THR A 38 -4.23 -19.86 13.26
CA THR A 38 -3.61 -20.81 12.33
C THR A 38 -2.59 -21.72 13.02
N VAL A 39 -1.93 -21.27 14.09
CA VAL A 39 -0.97 -22.08 14.86
C VAL A 39 -1.65 -23.31 15.48
N PHE A 40 -2.90 -23.16 15.88
CA PHE A 40 -3.70 -24.21 16.53
C PHE A 40 -4.42 -25.13 15.53
N SER A 41 -4.23 -24.95 14.22
CA SER A 41 -4.90 -25.81 13.24
C SER A 41 -4.30 -27.22 13.28
N THR A 42 -5.17 -28.21 13.44
CA THR A 42 -4.80 -29.64 13.44
C THR A 42 -5.11 -30.33 12.11
N THR A 43 -6.07 -29.79 11.36
CA THR A 43 -6.48 -30.32 10.05
C THR A 43 -6.09 -29.40 8.91
N PHE A 44 -5.81 -29.98 7.75
CA PHE A 44 -5.47 -29.23 6.54
C PHE A 44 -6.60 -28.30 6.08
N LEU A 45 -7.86 -28.72 6.24
CA LEU A 45 -9.01 -27.89 5.87
C LEU A 45 -9.10 -26.64 6.76
N GLN A 46 -8.98 -26.82 8.08
CA GLN A 46 -8.98 -25.71 9.03
C GLN A 46 -7.84 -24.73 8.74
N PHE A 47 -6.64 -25.23 8.48
CA PHE A 47 -5.49 -24.41 8.08
C PHE A 47 -5.81 -23.57 6.84
N ASN A 48 -6.37 -24.16 5.79
CA ASN A 48 -6.70 -23.44 4.56
C ASN A 48 -7.78 -22.37 4.76
N ILE A 49 -8.82 -22.65 5.55
CA ILE A 49 -9.88 -21.68 5.86
C ILE A 49 -9.29 -20.49 6.61
N LEU A 50 -8.49 -20.73 7.66
CA LEU A 50 -7.85 -19.66 8.42
C LEU A 50 -6.89 -18.85 7.55
N ARG A 51 -6.10 -19.49 6.70
CA ARG A 51 -5.22 -18.81 5.74
C ARG A 51 -5.99 -18.02 4.69
N ALA A 52 -7.16 -18.51 4.27
CA ALA A 52 -8.03 -17.75 3.38
C ALA A 52 -8.52 -16.46 4.06
N ILE A 53 -8.97 -16.54 5.32
CA ILE A 53 -9.39 -15.37 6.11
C ILE A 53 -8.23 -14.39 6.30
N VAL A 54 -7.05 -14.86 6.68
CA VAL A 54 -5.83 -14.03 6.76
C VAL A 54 -5.60 -13.32 5.42
N GLY A 55 -5.75 -14.02 4.30
CA GLY A 55 -5.63 -13.45 2.96
C GLY A 55 -6.61 -12.30 2.67
N ILE A 56 -7.84 -12.34 3.18
CA ILE A 56 -8.80 -11.23 3.06
C ILE A 56 -8.24 -9.99 3.76
N PHE A 57 -7.78 -10.13 5.00
CA PHE A 57 -7.20 -9.02 5.75
C PHE A 57 -5.88 -8.53 5.15
N THR A 58 -5.05 -9.41 4.59
CA THR A 58 -3.83 -9.01 3.86
C THR A 58 -4.16 -8.19 2.61
N GLY A 59 -5.19 -8.58 1.85
CA GLY A 59 -5.67 -7.80 0.70
C GLY A 59 -6.25 -6.45 1.10
N ALA A 60 -6.96 -6.41 2.23
CA ALA A 60 -7.48 -5.17 2.79
C ALA A 60 -6.36 -4.21 3.21
N LEU A 61 -5.36 -4.74 3.92
CA LEU A 61 -4.19 -4.00 4.37
C LEU A 61 -3.41 -3.41 3.19
N SER A 62 -3.13 -4.22 2.15
CA SER A 62 -2.31 -3.78 1.02
C SER A 62 -2.97 -2.67 0.19
N ALA A 63 -4.29 -2.76 -0.03
CA ALA A 63 -5.05 -1.75 -0.75
C ALA A 63 -5.07 -0.41 -0.02
N VAL A 64 -5.37 -0.42 1.29
CA VAL A 64 -5.51 0.81 2.08
C VAL A 64 -4.14 1.42 2.42
N PHE A 65 -3.13 0.60 2.71
CA PHE A 65 -1.80 1.08 3.07
C PHE A 65 -1.15 1.86 1.94
N GLY A 66 -1.27 1.40 0.69
CA GLY A 66 -0.73 2.10 -0.47
C GLY A 66 -1.34 3.50 -0.63
N VAL A 67 -2.66 3.62 -0.44
CA VAL A 67 -3.35 4.92 -0.49
C VAL A 67 -2.90 5.82 0.66
N TYR A 68 -2.89 5.30 1.89
CA TYR A 68 -2.48 6.05 3.07
C TYR A 68 -1.05 6.61 2.91
N LEU A 69 -0.12 5.80 2.41
CA LEU A 69 1.27 6.19 2.18
C LEU A 69 1.37 7.34 1.14
N ILE A 70 0.68 7.21 0.01
CA ILE A 70 0.69 8.21 -1.07
C ILE A 70 0.06 9.54 -0.64
N GLU A 71 -0.98 9.49 0.20
CA GLU A 71 -1.68 10.68 0.68
C GLU A 71 -0.84 11.49 1.68
N ASN A 72 -0.05 10.81 2.52
CA ASN A 72 0.79 11.46 3.53
C ASN A 72 2.15 11.94 2.96
N ILE A 73 2.59 11.42 1.81
CA ILE A 73 3.89 11.76 1.24
C ILE A 73 3.82 12.92 0.22
N PRO A 74 4.76 13.90 0.28
CA PRO A 74 4.85 14.97 -0.70
C PRO A 74 5.11 14.45 -2.12
N LYS A 75 4.47 15.06 -3.12
CA LYS A 75 4.45 14.63 -4.54
C LYS A 75 5.83 14.22 -5.08
N HIS A 76 6.86 15.01 -4.78
CA HIS A 76 8.22 14.80 -5.30
C HIS A 76 8.90 13.51 -4.80
N HIS A 77 8.54 13.02 -3.61
CA HIS A 77 9.18 11.84 -3.00
C HIS A 77 8.30 10.58 -2.99
N ARG A 78 7.08 10.65 -3.54
CA ARG A 78 6.10 9.54 -3.51
C ARG A 78 6.65 8.25 -4.08
N MET A 79 7.24 8.30 -5.28
CA MET A 79 7.67 7.09 -5.99
C MET A 79 8.86 6.42 -5.31
N TRP A 80 9.80 7.22 -4.80
CA TRP A 80 11.00 6.74 -4.12
C TRP A 80 10.69 6.16 -2.74
N ILE A 81 9.93 6.88 -1.91
CA ILE A 81 9.56 6.40 -0.57
C ILE A 81 8.65 5.18 -0.68
N ASN A 82 7.67 5.17 -1.59
CA ASN A 82 6.84 3.99 -1.80
C ASN A 82 7.71 2.77 -2.14
N THR A 83 8.66 2.93 -3.05
CA THR A 83 9.58 1.85 -3.46
C THR A 83 10.40 1.28 -2.30
N ILE A 84 10.99 2.16 -1.48
CA ILE A 84 11.84 1.74 -0.37
C ILE A 84 11.02 1.10 0.74
N VAL A 85 9.79 1.55 0.97
CA VAL A 85 8.99 1.10 2.11
C VAL A 85 8.19 -0.18 1.82
N THR A 86 7.63 -0.34 0.62
CA THR A 86 6.60 -1.38 0.41
C THR A 86 7.13 -2.77 0.05
N TRP A 87 8.16 -2.90 -0.79
CA TRP A 87 8.49 -4.21 -1.37
C TRP A 87 9.93 -4.64 -1.11
N SER A 88 10.92 -3.78 -1.39
CA SER A 88 12.33 -4.20 -1.42
C SER A 88 12.90 -4.73 -0.08
N PRO A 89 12.69 -4.07 1.08
CA PRO A 89 13.23 -4.55 2.35
C PRO A 89 12.56 -5.83 2.83
N ASN A 90 11.26 -6.00 2.52
CA ASN A 90 10.48 -7.13 2.98
C ASN A 90 11.00 -8.47 2.41
N PHE A 91 11.49 -8.47 1.16
CA PHE A 91 12.14 -9.64 0.55
C PHE A 91 13.47 -10.02 1.19
N ILE A 92 14.10 -9.13 1.97
CA ILE A 92 15.34 -9.40 2.68
C ILE A 92 15.04 -9.82 4.12
N ILE A 93 14.22 -9.03 4.81
CA ILE A 93 13.93 -9.20 6.24
C ILE A 93 13.13 -10.48 6.50
N TYR A 94 12.12 -10.76 5.67
CA TYR A 94 11.24 -11.92 5.87
C TYR A 94 11.95 -13.28 5.79
N PRO A 95 12.79 -13.60 4.78
CA PRO A 95 13.51 -14.87 4.75
C PRO A 95 14.54 -15.01 5.88
N ILE A 96 15.16 -13.91 6.34
CA ILE A 96 16.06 -13.96 7.51
C ILE A 96 15.28 -14.41 8.75
N ILE A 97 14.11 -13.83 8.97
CA ILE A 97 13.23 -14.19 10.09
C ILE A 97 12.76 -15.64 9.94
N ALA A 98 12.33 -16.04 8.74
CA ALA A 98 11.92 -17.40 8.47
C ALA A 98 13.04 -18.43 8.71
N TYR A 99 14.29 -18.08 8.40
CA TYR A 99 15.46 -18.91 8.68
C TYR A 99 15.65 -19.17 10.17
N PHE A 100 15.43 -18.16 11.02
CA PHE A 100 15.52 -18.31 12.48
C PHE A 100 14.29 -18.97 13.13
N CYS A 101 13.11 -18.88 12.52
CA CYS A 101 11.90 -19.45 13.10
C CYS A 101 11.83 -20.99 13.00
N TYR A 102 12.54 -21.60 12.03
CA TYR A 102 12.61 -23.04 11.68
C TYR A 102 11.27 -23.74 11.38
N ASP A 103 10.21 -23.44 12.12
CA ASP A 103 8.84 -23.94 11.99
C ASP A 103 7.89 -22.82 11.53
N TRP A 104 6.93 -23.18 10.68
CA TRP A 104 5.88 -22.29 10.18
C TRP A 104 4.97 -21.79 11.29
N ARG A 105 4.79 -22.57 12.37
CA ARG A 105 4.02 -22.15 13.56
C ARG A 105 4.68 -20.99 14.27
N ASN A 106 6.00 -21.06 14.47
CA ASN A 106 6.78 -19.97 15.05
C ASN A 106 6.74 -18.73 14.15
N LEU A 107 6.78 -18.92 12.83
CA LEU A 107 6.65 -17.82 11.88
C LEU A 107 5.26 -17.14 11.94
N ALA A 108 4.19 -17.92 12.14
CA ALA A 108 2.84 -17.39 12.34
C ALA A 108 2.68 -16.64 13.68
N LEU A 109 3.31 -17.13 14.76
CA LEU A 109 3.39 -16.42 16.05
C LEU A 109 4.16 -15.10 15.92
N PHE A 110 5.29 -15.12 15.23
CA PHE A 110 6.10 -13.94 14.99
C PHE A 110 5.33 -12.89 14.17
N SER A 111 4.57 -13.35 13.15
CA SER A 111 3.69 -12.48 12.36
C SER A 111 2.60 -11.82 13.22
N PHE A 112 2.07 -12.54 14.22
CA PHE A 112 1.13 -11.98 15.20
C PHE A 112 1.79 -10.90 16.07
N ILE A 113 3.00 -11.16 16.58
CA ILE A 113 3.76 -10.19 17.39
C ILE A 113 4.04 -8.91 16.60
N ILE A 114 4.52 -9.03 15.35
CA ILE A 114 4.73 -7.87 14.47
C ILE A 114 3.42 -7.10 14.25
N SER A 115 2.31 -7.81 14.01
CA SER A 115 1.01 -7.17 13.83
C SER A 115 0.62 -6.34 15.05
N LEU A 116 0.86 -6.85 16.26
CA LEU A 116 0.56 -6.13 17.51
C LEU A 116 1.41 -4.87 17.66
N ILE A 117 2.73 -4.97 17.44
CA ILE A 117 3.64 -3.82 17.46
C ILE A 117 3.19 -2.77 16.43
N THR A 118 2.79 -3.21 15.24
CA THR A 118 2.34 -2.32 14.17
C THR A 118 1.03 -1.61 14.53
N ILE A 119 0.10 -2.31 15.18
CA ILE A 119 -1.15 -1.71 15.66
C ILE A 119 -0.85 -0.59 16.67
N VAL A 120 0.05 -0.83 17.63
CA VAL A 120 0.45 0.20 18.61
C VAL A 120 1.04 1.42 17.91
N ASN A 121 1.94 1.22 16.94
CA ASN A 121 2.49 2.33 16.15
C ASN A 121 1.42 3.07 15.36
N LEU A 122 0.47 2.35 14.77
CA LEU A 122 -0.61 2.93 13.98
C LEU A 122 -1.62 3.71 14.85
N LEU A 123 -1.81 3.33 16.11
CA LEU A 123 -2.60 4.11 17.07
C LEU A 123 -2.00 5.50 17.33
N CYS A 124 -0.66 5.61 17.35
CA CYS A 124 0.06 6.88 17.48
C CYS A 124 0.04 7.73 16.20
N LEU A 125 -0.27 7.14 15.04
CA LEU A 125 -0.35 7.86 13.76
C LEU A 125 -1.68 8.59 13.59
N HIS A 126 -1.69 9.63 12.77
CA HIS A 126 -2.87 10.43 12.49
C HIS A 126 -3.61 9.91 11.25
N GLU A 127 -4.89 10.28 11.13
CA GLU A 127 -5.65 10.02 9.91
C GLU A 127 -5.11 10.87 8.75
N SER A 128 -5.31 10.39 7.52
CA SER A 128 -4.88 11.11 6.31
C SER A 128 -5.47 12.53 6.25
N PRO A 129 -4.65 13.59 6.15
CA PRO A 129 -5.13 14.97 6.04
C PRO A 129 -6.12 15.16 4.89
N ARG A 130 -5.89 14.46 3.78
CA ARG A 130 -6.75 14.51 2.59
C ARG A 130 -8.13 13.95 2.87
N TRP A 131 -8.20 12.82 3.58
CA TRP A 131 -9.46 12.22 3.97
C TRP A 131 -10.29 13.18 4.83
N LEU A 132 -9.62 13.82 5.80
CA LEU A 132 -10.23 14.79 6.70
C LEU A 132 -10.79 16.00 5.95
N ILE A 133 -10.04 16.54 4.98
CA ILE A 133 -10.50 17.64 4.11
C ILE A 133 -11.73 17.22 3.30
N HIS A 134 -11.69 16.03 2.68
CA HIS A 134 -12.81 15.51 1.89
C HIS A 134 -14.09 15.26 2.70
N HIS A 135 -13.96 15.02 4.01
CA HIS A 135 -15.09 14.83 4.93
C HIS A 135 -15.47 16.10 5.69
N GLY A 136 -14.92 17.27 5.31
CA GLY A 136 -15.24 18.55 5.95
C GLY A 136 -14.67 18.74 7.35
N ARG A 137 -13.79 17.84 7.83
CA ARG A 137 -13.12 17.92 9.14
C ARG A 137 -11.86 18.78 9.06
N ILE A 138 -12.04 20.05 8.66
CA ILE A 138 -10.95 20.97 8.32
C ILE A 138 -10.06 21.27 9.53
N GLU A 139 -10.64 21.42 10.72
CA GLU A 139 -9.84 21.72 11.92
C GLU A 139 -8.99 20.55 12.42
N GLU A 140 -9.40 19.33 12.14
CA GLU A 140 -8.54 18.18 12.40
C GLU A 140 -7.43 18.08 11.37
N ALA A 141 -7.74 18.32 10.09
CA ALA A 141 -6.73 18.38 9.05
C ALA A 141 -5.66 19.43 9.34
N ARG A 142 -6.06 20.63 9.82
CA ARG A 142 -5.14 21.70 10.25
C ARG A 142 -4.22 21.24 11.37
N ARG A 143 -4.76 20.59 12.41
CA ARG A 143 -3.96 20.04 13.53
C ARG A 143 -2.95 19.00 13.06
N VAL A 144 -3.36 18.06 12.22
CA VAL A 144 -2.48 17.01 11.69
C VAL A 144 -1.37 17.59 10.81
N LEU A 145 -1.70 18.54 9.92
CA LEU A 145 -0.71 19.22 9.08
C LEU A 145 0.28 20.05 9.90
N GLY A 146 -0.18 20.71 10.96
CA GLY A 146 0.68 21.41 11.93
C GLY A 146 1.67 20.46 12.60
N LEU A 147 1.21 19.29 13.05
CA LEU A 147 2.07 18.29 13.68
C LEU A 147 3.11 17.72 12.72
N ILE A 148 2.72 17.39 11.47
CA ILE A 148 3.65 16.91 10.44
C ILE A 148 4.73 17.95 10.13
N ARG A 149 4.39 19.24 10.09
CA ARG A 149 5.36 20.32 9.86
C ARG A 149 6.29 20.55 11.05
N HIS A 150 5.76 20.50 12.28
CA HIS A 150 6.56 20.59 13.50
C HIS A 150 7.62 19.48 13.56
N LEU A 151 7.25 18.25 13.20
CA LEU A 151 8.18 17.12 13.11
C LEU A 151 9.25 17.30 12.01
N ASN A 152 8.97 18.10 10.97
CA ASN A 152 9.92 18.43 9.92
C ASN A 152 10.82 19.65 10.24
N GLY A 153 10.76 20.20 11.46
CA GLY A 153 11.65 21.26 11.92
C GLY A 153 11.44 22.63 11.25
N LYS A 154 10.30 22.83 10.58
CA LYS A 154 9.88 24.16 10.11
C LYS A 154 8.98 24.73 11.19
N THR A 155 9.43 25.81 11.83
CA THR A 155 8.76 26.50 12.94
C THR A 155 8.76 27.99 12.59
N CYS A 156 7.79 28.47 11.82
CA CYS A 156 7.67 29.89 11.47
C CYS A 156 6.20 30.31 11.36
N GLU A 157 5.90 31.51 11.85
CA GLU A 157 4.58 32.17 11.90
C GLU A 157 3.82 32.23 10.55
N LYS A 158 4.52 32.06 9.43
CA LYS A 158 3.98 31.85 8.08
C LYS A 158 3.21 30.51 7.92
N GLU A 159 3.25 29.63 8.91
CA GLU A 159 2.64 28.29 8.93
C GLU A 159 1.13 28.29 8.83
N ALA A 160 0.45 29.13 9.61
CA ALA A 160 -1.02 29.15 9.60
C ALA A 160 -1.55 29.55 8.22
N ALA A 161 -0.91 30.56 7.60
CA ALA A 161 -1.27 31.03 6.27
C ALA A 161 -0.97 30.00 5.17
N GLU A 162 0.16 29.30 5.22
CA GLU A 162 0.49 28.26 4.23
C GLU A 162 -0.35 26.99 4.40
N ILE A 163 -0.67 26.59 5.63
CA ILE A 163 -1.58 25.47 5.91
C ILE A 163 -2.97 25.84 5.39
N GLU A 164 -3.43 27.07 5.65
CA GLU A 164 -4.68 27.59 5.11
C GLU A 164 -4.68 27.59 3.56
N GLN A 165 -3.59 28.00 2.93
CA GLN A 165 -3.46 27.91 1.46
C GLN A 165 -3.50 26.47 0.94
N MET A 166 -2.84 25.51 1.60
CA MET A 166 -2.92 24.10 1.22
C MET A 166 -4.32 23.53 1.39
N LEU A 167 -4.99 23.87 2.50
CA LEU A 167 -6.37 23.47 2.78
C LEU A 167 -7.31 24.02 1.71
N ARG A 168 -7.21 25.31 1.39
CA ARG A 168 -8.00 25.96 0.34
C ARG A 168 -7.74 25.35 -1.04
N PHE A 169 -6.47 25.11 -1.39
CA PHE A 169 -6.13 24.48 -2.66
C PHE A 169 -6.71 23.07 -2.79
N GLU A 170 -6.62 22.23 -1.74
CA GLU A 170 -7.22 20.89 -1.78
C GLU A 170 -8.75 20.93 -1.75
N GLN A 171 -9.36 21.89 -1.04
CA GLN A 171 -10.81 22.14 -1.05
C GLN A 171 -11.30 22.59 -2.44
N GLU A 172 -10.69 23.61 -3.03
CA GLU A 172 -11.01 24.09 -4.37
C GLU A 172 -10.80 23.00 -5.42
N ALA A 173 -9.73 22.21 -5.31
CA ALA A 173 -9.50 21.06 -6.19
C ALA A 173 -10.59 19.99 -6.03
N PHE A 174 -11.09 19.78 -4.81
CA PHE A 174 -12.19 18.86 -4.54
C PHE A 174 -13.52 19.39 -5.08
N GLU A 175 -13.84 20.67 -4.85
CA GLU A 175 -15.03 21.32 -5.37
C GLU A 175 -15.03 21.38 -6.90
N ALA A 176 -13.90 21.68 -7.52
CA ALA A 176 -13.74 21.63 -8.96
C ALA A 176 -13.97 20.22 -9.51
N LYS A 177 -13.52 19.18 -8.78
CA LYS A 177 -13.82 17.78 -9.11
C LYS A 177 -15.31 17.46 -8.95
N LEU A 178 -15.96 17.96 -7.90
CA LEU A 178 -17.41 17.80 -7.69
C LEU A 178 -18.22 18.48 -8.79
N LYS A 179 -17.90 19.73 -9.12
CA LYS A 179 -18.54 20.49 -10.21
C LYS A 179 -18.33 19.85 -11.59
N LYS A 180 -17.18 19.18 -11.79
CA LYS A 180 -16.87 18.42 -13.01
C LYS A 180 -17.37 16.96 -12.99
N ARG A 181 -18.09 16.50 -11.95
CA ARG A 181 -18.63 15.12 -11.92
C ARG A 181 -19.67 14.94 -13.02
N LYS A 182 -19.22 14.47 -14.18
CA LYS A 182 -20.04 13.58 -15.00
C LYS A 182 -20.05 12.23 -14.30
N HIS A 183 -21.22 11.59 -14.21
CA HIS A 183 -21.34 10.25 -13.64
C HIS A 183 -20.63 9.22 -14.54
N TYR A 184 -19.32 9.07 -14.36
CA TYR A 184 -18.56 8.02 -15.03
C TYR A 184 -18.78 6.70 -14.30
N THR A 185 -19.76 5.93 -14.76
CA THR A 185 -19.98 4.54 -14.35
C THR A 185 -18.90 3.63 -14.96
N PHE A 186 -18.64 2.47 -14.33
CA PHE A 186 -17.72 1.44 -14.85
C PHE A 186 -17.97 1.07 -16.32
N HIS A 187 -19.21 1.21 -16.80
CA HIS A 187 -19.58 1.01 -18.20
C HIS A 187 -18.81 1.94 -19.17
N HIS A 188 -18.50 3.18 -18.77
CA HIS A 188 -17.74 4.12 -19.62
C HIS A 188 -16.27 3.72 -19.79
N LEU A 189 -15.73 2.92 -18.86
CA LEU A 189 -14.37 2.39 -18.95
C LEU A 189 -14.23 1.43 -20.14
N VAL A 190 -15.29 0.67 -20.44
CA VAL A 190 -15.31 -0.36 -21.49
C VAL A 190 -15.87 0.18 -22.80
N CYS A 191 -16.89 1.05 -22.76
CA CYS A 191 -17.56 1.52 -23.98
C CYS A 191 -16.84 2.64 -24.73
N THR A 192 -15.99 3.43 -24.05
CA THR A 192 -15.24 4.50 -24.72
C THR A 192 -13.89 3.97 -25.18
N TRP A 193 -13.65 3.90 -26.49
CA TRP A 193 -12.44 3.33 -27.09
C TRP A 193 -11.13 3.85 -26.50
N LYS A 194 -11.06 5.15 -26.18
CA LYS A 194 -9.90 5.77 -25.53
C LYS A 194 -9.61 5.18 -24.15
N TYR A 195 -10.62 5.11 -23.28
CA TYR A 195 -10.49 4.57 -21.92
C TYR A 195 -10.31 3.05 -21.93
N PHE A 196 -10.93 2.37 -22.90
CA PHE A 196 -10.75 0.94 -23.11
C PHE A 196 -9.29 0.61 -23.44
N ARG A 197 -8.65 1.34 -24.39
CA ARG A 197 -7.23 1.16 -24.71
C ARG A 197 -6.32 1.36 -23.50
N TRP A 198 -6.55 2.41 -22.70
CA TRP A 198 -5.76 2.65 -21.49
C TRP A 198 -5.95 1.56 -20.44
N THR A 199 -7.18 1.09 -20.26
CA THR A 199 -7.49 0.01 -19.33
C THR A 199 -6.83 -1.29 -19.78
N ILE A 200 -6.87 -1.62 -21.07
CA ILE A 200 -6.23 -2.83 -21.61
C ILE A 200 -4.72 -2.79 -21.45
N THR A 201 -4.08 -1.64 -21.72
CA THR A 201 -2.62 -1.47 -21.56
C THR A 201 -2.21 -1.61 -20.10
N LEU A 202 -3.01 -1.04 -19.18
CA LEU A 202 -2.76 -1.16 -17.75
C LEU A 202 -2.95 -2.61 -17.26
N CYS A 203 -4.05 -3.26 -17.65
CA CYS A 203 -4.32 -4.65 -17.30
C CYS A 203 -3.27 -5.62 -17.86
N SER A 204 -2.87 -5.45 -19.12
CA SER A 204 -1.84 -6.30 -19.72
C SER A 204 -0.49 -6.13 -19.04
N GLY A 205 -0.12 -4.89 -18.69
CA GLY A 205 1.08 -4.60 -17.88
C GLY A 205 1.03 -5.28 -16.51
N LEU A 206 -0.09 -5.17 -15.79
CA LEU A 206 -0.25 -5.80 -14.48
C LEU A 206 -0.24 -7.33 -14.54
N ILE A 207 -0.87 -7.92 -15.56
CA ILE A 207 -0.84 -9.37 -15.79
C ILE A 207 0.59 -9.82 -16.06
N PHE A 208 1.32 -9.12 -16.93
CA PHE A 208 2.69 -9.47 -17.27
C PHE A 208 3.62 -9.40 -16.04
N VAL A 209 3.54 -8.31 -15.27
CA VAL A 209 4.29 -8.17 -14.01
C VAL A 209 3.95 -9.28 -13.02
N SER A 210 2.67 -9.63 -12.89
CA SER A 210 2.24 -10.72 -12.02
C SER A 210 2.77 -12.07 -12.48
N LEU A 211 2.71 -12.35 -13.80
CA LEU A 211 3.19 -13.59 -14.39
C LEU A 211 4.69 -13.78 -14.16
N VAL A 212 5.49 -12.73 -14.39
CA VAL A 212 6.93 -12.75 -14.14
C VAL A 212 7.22 -12.95 -12.65
N ASN A 213 6.55 -12.21 -11.77
CA ASN A 213 6.81 -12.27 -10.33
C ASN A 213 6.46 -13.64 -9.75
N TYR A 214 5.28 -14.19 -10.04
CA TYR A 214 4.89 -15.52 -9.58
C TYR A 214 5.68 -16.63 -10.28
N GLY A 215 6.02 -16.45 -11.57
CA GLY A 215 6.88 -17.38 -12.29
C GLY A 215 8.26 -17.51 -11.66
N LEU A 216 8.85 -16.39 -11.20
CA LEU A 216 10.09 -16.41 -10.43
C LEU A 216 9.89 -17.05 -9.06
N LEU A 217 8.85 -16.64 -8.32
CA LEU A 217 8.58 -17.12 -6.96
C LEU A 217 8.40 -18.65 -6.92
N PHE A 218 7.63 -19.23 -7.84
CA PHE A 218 7.40 -20.69 -7.89
C PHE A 218 8.60 -21.49 -8.39
N ASN A 219 9.51 -20.88 -9.14
CA ASN A 219 10.74 -21.54 -9.59
C ASN A 219 11.94 -21.27 -8.67
N MET A 220 11.79 -20.47 -7.61
CA MET A 220 12.88 -20.20 -6.64
C MET A 220 13.37 -21.45 -5.91
N GLU A 221 12.53 -22.48 -5.77
CA GLU A 221 12.92 -23.78 -5.21
C GLU A 221 13.77 -24.62 -6.18
N LYS A 222 13.67 -24.37 -7.49
CA LYS A 222 14.42 -25.09 -8.53
C LYS A 222 15.76 -24.44 -8.87
N LEU A 223 15.95 -23.18 -8.48
CA LEU A 223 17.21 -22.46 -8.63
C LEU A 223 18.26 -23.06 -7.69
N SER A 224 19.49 -23.22 -8.18
CA SER A 224 20.61 -23.71 -7.37
C SER A 224 20.88 -22.74 -6.21
N GLY A 225 20.92 -23.28 -4.98
CA GLY A 225 21.13 -22.51 -3.75
C GLY A 225 20.03 -22.76 -2.72
N SER A 226 20.07 -22.00 -1.62
CA SER A 226 19.00 -22.05 -0.62
C SER A 226 17.88 -21.06 -0.98
N LEU A 227 16.63 -21.42 -0.68
CA LEU A 227 15.47 -20.54 -0.85
C LEU A 227 15.64 -19.18 -0.15
N TYR A 228 16.32 -19.16 1.00
CA TYR A 228 16.60 -17.94 1.76
C TYR A 228 17.56 -17.01 1.02
N TRP A 229 18.70 -17.53 0.55
CA TRP A 229 19.68 -16.77 -0.22
C TRP A 229 19.11 -16.23 -1.53
N ASN A 230 18.30 -17.03 -2.24
CA ASN A 230 17.67 -16.61 -3.49
C ASN A 230 16.70 -15.44 -3.27
N ASN A 231 15.88 -15.48 -2.20
CA ASN A 231 14.99 -14.37 -1.84
C ASN A 231 15.77 -13.09 -1.45
N ILE A 232 16.87 -13.23 -0.70
CA ILE A 232 17.71 -12.09 -0.30
C ILE A 232 18.35 -11.43 -1.53
N LEU A 233 18.89 -12.21 -2.47
CA LEU A 233 19.47 -11.70 -3.71
C LEU A 233 18.43 -10.95 -4.56
N PHE A 234 17.20 -11.48 -4.62
CA PHE A 234 16.09 -10.80 -5.28
C PHE A 234 15.74 -9.46 -4.59
N GLY A 235 15.70 -9.45 -3.26
CA GLY A 235 15.49 -8.24 -2.47
C GLY A 235 16.55 -7.16 -2.74
N VAL A 236 17.83 -7.53 -2.73
CA VAL A 236 18.98 -6.62 -2.91
C VAL A 236 19.06 -6.06 -4.34
N SER A 237 18.68 -6.84 -5.36
CA SER A 237 18.70 -6.37 -6.75
C SER A 237 17.57 -5.38 -7.08
N SER A 238 16.50 -5.34 -6.27
CA SER A 238 15.32 -4.53 -6.58
C SER A 238 15.48 -3.01 -6.43
N PRO A 239 16.14 -2.43 -5.40
CA PRO A 239 16.37 -0.98 -5.31
C PRO A 239 17.19 -0.38 -6.47
N PRO A 240 18.35 -0.94 -6.89
CA PRO A 240 19.12 -0.37 -7.99
C PRO A 240 18.33 -0.42 -9.31
N PHE A 241 17.63 -1.53 -9.58
CA PHE A 241 16.80 -1.65 -10.77
C PHE A 241 15.71 -0.58 -10.82
N ARG A 242 15.03 -0.34 -9.70
CA ARG A 242 13.97 0.69 -9.61
C ARG A 242 14.50 2.13 -9.73
N ARG A 243 15.74 2.40 -9.32
CA ARG A 243 16.40 3.70 -9.55
C ARG A 243 16.67 3.90 -11.04
N VAL A 244 17.17 2.87 -11.73
CA VAL A 244 17.42 2.93 -13.18
C VAL A 244 16.11 3.15 -13.93
N THR A 245 15.04 2.41 -13.60
CA THR A 245 13.74 2.60 -14.28
C THR A 245 13.17 3.99 -14.03
N SER A 246 13.26 4.53 -12.81
CA SER A 246 12.81 5.90 -12.52
C SER A 246 13.62 6.95 -13.29
N PHE A 247 14.92 6.76 -13.44
CA PHE A 247 15.77 7.64 -14.23
C PHE A 247 15.39 7.59 -15.71
N LEU A 248 15.19 6.39 -16.27
CA LEU A 248 14.74 6.19 -17.65
C LEU A 248 13.37 6.84 -17.88
N GLU A 249 12.42 6.67 -16.96
CA GLU A 249 11.09 7.27 -17.06
C GLU A 249 11.17 8.81 -17.08
N MET A 250 12.01 9.41 -16.24
CA MET A 250 12.24 10.86 -16.27
C MET A 250 12.88 11.31 -17.60
N ALA A 251 13.81 10.54 -18.15
CA ALA A 251 14.43 10.83 -19.44
C ALA A 251 13.43 10.74 -20.60
N PHE A 252 12.56 9.72 -20.60
CA PHE A 252 11.50 9.55 -21.60
C PHE A 252 10.38 10.59 -21.48
N SER A 253 9.97 10.96 -20.26
CA SER A 253 8.98 12.03 -20.05
C SER A 253 9.45 13.35 -20.64
N ARG A 254 10.73 13.71 -20.42
CA ARG A 254 11.32 14.94 -20.99
C ARG A 254 11.37 14.94 -22.51
N LEU A 255 11.50 13.77 -23.14
CA LEU A 255 11.44 13.62 -24.60
C LEU A 255 10.03 13.82 -25.17
N TYR A 256 8.99 13.44 -24.42
CA TYR A 256 7.59 13.61 -24.82
C TYR A 256 7.02 14.99 -24.50
N ASP A 257 7.44 15.63 -23.40
CA ASP A 257 7.01 16.98 -23.03
C ASP A 257 7.66 18.08 -23.92
N GLY A 258 8.64 17.71 -24.75
CA GLY A 258 9.29 18.59 -25.73
C GLY A 258 8.74 18.51 -27.16
N LEU A 259 7.67 17.72 -27.37
CA LEU A 259 6.91 17.58 -28.64
C LEU A 259 5.51 18.17 -28.49
#